data_AF-A0A967WAN2-F1
#
_entry.id   AF-A0A967WAN2-F1
#
_cell.length_a   1.000
_cell.length_b   1.000
_cell.length_c   1.000
_cell.angle_alpha   90.00
_cell.angle_beta   90.00
_cell.angle_gamma   90.00
#
_symmetry.space_group_name_H-M   'P 1'
#
loop_
_entity.id
_entity.type
_entity.pdbx_description
1 polymer ?
#
loop_
_entity_poly.entity_id
_entity_poly.type
_entity_poly.pdbx_seq_one_letter_code
_entity_poly.pdbx_strand_id
1 'polypeptide(L)'
;MRGRRRLGSVLAVGIVLAVLFAAVPAFGEGLDLDPETQFYVAKPNHGAIEQIAELISSGDKANAGLIEEMIETPQSVWFTGGDPHKVQQDVKNTVKRSAGKKTIPVLVVYNIPFRDCAQFSAGGATTVQEYKDWIDGFAAGIGDEAAVVILEPDGLGIIPWYKQFRGLGSEAGDYEWCQPDEADEATAADER
;
A
#
# COMPACT_ATOMS: atom_id res chain seq x y z
N MET A 1 36.99 -74.71 -1.14
CA MET A 1 38.32 -74.80 -1.77
C MET A 1 38.26 -74.17 -3.16
N ARG A 2 39.29 -73.38 -3.51
CA ARG A 2 39.55 -72.68 -4.80
C ARG A 2 38.54 -71.59 -5.21
N GLY A 3 38.88 -70.31 -5.41
CA GLY A 3 40.16 -69.60 -5.38
C GLY A 3 40.40 -68.80 -6.67
N ARG A 4 40.94 -67.59 -6.50
CA ARG A 4 41.50 -66.59 -7.46
C ARG A 4 40.47 -65.65 -8.10
N ARG A 5 40.46 -64.32 -7.86
CA ARG A 5 41.46 -63.21 -7.77
C ARG A 5 41.39 -62.31 -9.01
N ARG A 6 40.97 -61.06 -8.78
CA ARG A 6 41.43 -59.75 -9.32
C ARG A 6 41.33 -59.55 -10.85
N LEU A 7 41.05 -58.38 -11.43
CA LEU A 7 41.16 -56.97 -11.07
C LEU A 7 40.35 -56.21 -12.15
N GLY A 8 39.74 -55.06 -11.88
CA GLY A 8 39.22 -54.24 -12.99
C GLY A 8 38.36 -53.05 -12.60
N SER A 9 39.02 -51.90 -12.46
CA SER A 9 38.53 -50.56 -12.82
C SER A 9 37.49 -49.89 -11.91
N VAL A 10 38.00 -48.86 -11.21
CA VAL A 10 37.25 -47.74 -10.64
C VAL A 10 36.49 -47.02 -11.76
N LEU A 11 35.18 -46.80 -11.59
CA LEU A 11 34.47 -45.71 -12.24
C LEU A 11 33.57 -45.05 -11.20
N ALA A 12 33.91 -43.80 -10.86
CA ALA A 12 33.05 -42.90 -10.11
C ALA A 12 32.12 -42.17 -11.09
N VAL A 13 30.81 -42.29 -10.89
CA VAL A 13 29.75 -41.44 -11.45
C VAL A 13 28.65 -41.49 -10.39
N GLY A 14 28.27 -40.43 -9.66
CA GLY A 14 27.93 -39.08 -10.08
C GLY A 14 26.45 -38.89 -9.74
N ILE A 15 26.17 -38.32 -8.56
CA ILE A 15 24.83 -38.05 -8.02
C ILE A 15 24.14 -36.97 -8.86
N VAL A 16 22.90 -37.19 -9.30
CA VAL A 16 21.94 -36.10 -9.59
C VAL A 16 20.56 -36.53 -9.07
N LEU A 17 20.18 -36.04 -7.88
CA LEU A 17 18.78 -36.01 -7.44
C LEU A 17 18.13 -34.78 -8.10
N ALA A 18 17.26 -35.00 -9.08
CA ALA A 18 16.43 -33.95 -9.63
C ALA A 18 15.23 -33.71 -8.70
N VAL A 19 15.33 -32.73 -7.81
CA VAL A 19 14.18 -32.20 -7.08
C VAL A 19 13.52 -31.14 -7.97
N LEU A 20 12.45 -31.53 -8.65
CA LEU A 20 11.57 -30.61 -9.36
C LEU A 20 10.76 -29.82 -8.31
N PHE A 21 11.27 -28.67 -7.88
CA PHE A 21 10.44 -27.64 -7.27
C PHE A 21 9.58 -27.01 -8.37
N ALA A 22 8.37 -27.51 -8.56
CA ALA A 22 7.34 -26.73 -9.23
C ALA A 22 6.99 -25.56 -8.29
N ALA A 23 7.44 -24.36 -8.64
CA ALA A 23 6.99 -23.13 -8.00
C ALA A 23 5.49 -22.97 -8.33
N VAL A 24 4.63 -23.37 -7.40
CA VAL A 24 3.22 -23.01 -7.46
C VAL A 24 3.15 -21.51 -7.14
N PRO A 25 2.61 -20.65 -8.02
CA PRO A 25 2.37 -19.28 -7.66
C PRO A 25 1.35 -19.28 -6.52
N ALA A 26 1.78 -18.84 -5.34
CA ALA A 26 0.87 -18.50 -4.25
C ALA A 26 0.13 -17.23 -4.68
N PHE A 27 -0.99 -17.42 -5.37
CA PHE A 27 -2.01 -16.38 -5.39
C PHE A 27 -2.47 -16.25 -3.95
N GLY A 28 -2.21 -15.09 -3.33
CA GLY A 28 -2.72 -14.80 -2.00
C GLY A 28 -4.22 -15.03 -2.03
N GLU A 29 -4.70 -15.98 -1.24
CA GLU A 29 -6.13 -16.08 -0.97
C GLU A 29 -6.54 -14.71 -0.43
N GLY A 30 -7.50 -14.06 -1.10
CA GLY A 30 -8.12 -12.88 -0.53
C GLY A 30 -8.57 -13.27 0.87
N LEU A 31 -7.93 -12.69 1.88
CA LEU A 31 -8.29 -12.91 3.28
C LEU A 31 -9.70 -12.35 3.44
N ASP A 32 -10.69 -13.24 3.37
CA ASP A 32 -12.02 -12.92 3.86
C ASP A 32 -11.85 -12.59 5.35
N LEU A 33 -12.06 -11.33 5.70
CA LEU A 33 -11.95 -10.88 7.08
C LEU A 33 -13.09 -11.51 7.87
N ASP A 34 -12.79 -11.98 9.08
CA ASP A 34 -13.82 -12.43 10.02
C ASP A 34 -14.82 -11.27 10.24
N PRO A 35 -16.15 -11.49 10.18
CA PRO A 35 -17.14 -10.46 10.49
C PRO A 35 -16.95 -9.78 11.85
N GLU A 36 -16.32 -10.47 12.81
CA GLU A 36 -16.00 -9.96 14.14
C GLU A 36 -14.68 -9.14 14.17
N THR A 37 -14.00 -8.99 13.02
CA THR A 37 -12.76 -8.22 12.89
C THR A 37 -12.95 -6.80 13.41
N GLN A 38 -12.11 -6.43 14.38
CA GLN A 38 -12.04 -5.06 14.87
C GLN A 38 -10.97 -4.29 14.11
N PHE A 39 -11.31 -3.08 13.65
CA PHE A 39 -10.37 -2.21 12.97
C PHE A 39 -9.58 -1.32 13.93
N TYR A 40 -8.37 -0.99 13.53
CA TYR A 40 -7.47 -0.16 14.33
C TYR A 40 -7.98 1.28 14.45
N VAL A 41 -8.09 1.75 15.68
CA VAL A 41 -8.24 3.18 15.99
C VAL A 41 -6.85 3.77 16.21
N ALA A 42 -6.46 4.68 15.30
CA ALA A 42 -5.19 5.40 15.36
C ALA A 42 -5.14 6.35 16.56
N LYS A 43 -3.94 6.85 16.87
CA LYS A 43 -3.81 7.89 17.89
C LYS A 43 -4.56 9.14 17.41
N PRO A 44 -5.43 9.77 18.22
CA PRO A 44 -6.11 11.00 17.84
C PRO A 44 -5.11 12.08 17.41
N ASN A 45 -5.48 12.88 16.40
CA ASN A 45 -4.67 14.03 16.03
C ASN A 45 -4.70 15.07 17.16
N HIS A 46 -3.63 15.84 17.30
CA HIS A 46 -3.49 16.82 18.38
C HIS A 46 -4.63 17.86 18.37
N GLY A 47 -5.02 18.32 17.17
CA GLY A 47 -6.09 19.30 17.00
C GLY A 47 -7.46 18.83 17.50
N ALA A 48 -7.81 17.54 17.36
CA ALA A 48 -9.05 17.04 17.95
C ALA A 48 -8.99 17.06 19.48
N ILE A 49 -7.85 16.71 20.08
CA ILE A 49 -7.66 16.75 21.54
C ILE A 49 -7.79 18.19 22.05
N GLU A 50 -7.15 19.15 21.36
CA GLU A 50 -7.27 20.58 21.68
C GLU A 50 -8.72 21.05 21.55
N GLN A 51 -9.39 20.70 20.45
CA GLN A 51 -10.78 21.10 20.20
C GLN A 51 -11.75 20.55 21.25
N ILE A 52 -11.58 19.28 21.65
CA ILE A 52 -12.37 18.67 22.73
C ILE A 52 -12.17 19.45 24.04
N ALA A 53 -10.91 19.75 24.40
CA ALA A 53 -10.61 20.50 25.61
C ALA A 53 -11.22 21.92 25.59
N GLU A 54 -11.14 22.61 24.46
CA GLU A 54 -11.74 23.93 24.26
C GLU A 54 -13.27 23.88 24.42
N LEU A 55 -13.94 22.92 23.78
CA LEU A 55 -15.39 22.74 23.86
C LEU A 55 -15.86 22.42 25.29
N ILE A 56 -15.12 21.56 26.00
CA ILE A 56 -15.40 21.26 27.41
C ILE A 56 -15.26 22.54 28.26
N SER A 57 -14.21 23.33 28.03
CA SER A 57 -13.94 24.56 28.79
C SER A 57 -14.98 25.67 28.54
N SER A 58 -15.57 25.72 27.35
CA SER A 58 -16.63 26.68 26.98
C SER A 58 -18.02 26.23 27.41
N GLY A 59 -18.17 24.99 27.91
CA GLY A 59 -19.43 24.40 28.35
C GLY A 59 -20.18 23.64 27.26
N ASP A 60 -19.66 23.58 26.04
CA ASP A 60 -20.24 22.85 24.91
C ASP A 60 -19.86 21.36 24.92
N LYS A 61 -20.32 20.66 25.94
CA LYS A 61 -20.05 19.23 26.13
C LYS A 61 -20.68 18.34 25.06
N ALA A 62 -21.75 18.81 24.43
CA ALA A 62 -22.43 18.06 23.38
C ALA A 62 -21.53 17.92 22.15
N ASN A 63 -20.97 19.03 21.66
CA ASN A 63 -20.04 18.98 20.53
C ASN A 63 -18.70 18.30 20.90
N ALA A 64 -18.23 18.44 22.14
CA ALA A 64 -17.05 17.70 22.60
C ALA A 64 -17.27 16.18 22.46
N GLY A 65 -18.42 15.68 22.89
CA GLY A 65 -18.77 14.26 22.77
C GLY A 65 -18.86 13.76 21.32
N LEU A 66 -19.31 14.60 20.38
CA LEU A 66 -19.33 14.25 18.95
C LEU A 66 -17.91 14.08 18.38
N ILE A 67 -16.95 14.90 18.81
CA ILE A 67 -15.56 14.75 18.38
C ILE A 67 -14.93 13.52 19.04
N GLU A 68 -15.23 13.24 20.31
CA GLU A 68 -14.81 12.01 20.99
C GLU A 68 -15.29 10.76 20.23
N GLU A 69 -16.57 10.70 19.86
CA GLU A 69 -17.12 9.59 19.06
C GLU A 69 -16.40 9.44 17.71
N MET A 70 -16.10 10.56 17.04
CA MET A 70 -15.40 10.55 15.75
C MET A 70 -13.97 10.02 15.86
N ILE A 71 -13.20 10.39 16.90
CA ILE A 71 -11.81 9.93 17.07
C ILE A 71 -11.71 8.51 17.63
N GLU A 72 -12.78 7.99 18.24
CA GLU A 72 -12.89 6.59 18.68
C GLU A 72 -13.33 5.65 17.55
N THR A 73 -13.85 6.19 16.45
CA THR A 73 -14.23 5.42 15.26
C THR A 73 -12.97 5.00 14.48
N PRO A 74 -12.83 3.73 14.06
CA PRO A 74 -11.72 3.30 13.22
C PRO A 74 -11.65 4.07 11.91
N GLN A 75 -10.46 4.56 11.58
CA GLN A 75 -10.16 5.31 10.36
C GLN A 75 -8.88 4.76 9.73
N SER A 76 -8.69 5.06 8.45
CA SER A 76 -7.48 4.65 7.75
C SER A 76 -6.28 5.54 8.12
N VAL A 77 -5.09 4.95 8.13
CA VAL A 77 -3.83 5.68 8.32
C VAL A 77 -3.21 5.96 6.95
N TRP A 78 -2.99 7.23 6.64
CA TRP A 78 -2.53 7.68 5.32
C TRP A 78 -1.01 7.84 5.28
N PHE A 79 -0.40 7.30 4.23
CA PHE A 79 1.02 7.42 3.94
C PHE A 79 1.18 8.14 2.61
N THR A 80 1.68 9.37 2.66
CA THR A 80 1.56 10.35 1.58
C THR A 80 2.89 10.81 0.99
N GLY A 81 4.00 10.20 1.42
CA GLY A 81 5.36 10.54 1.01
C GLY A 81 6.42 10.14 2.04
N GLY A 82 7.58 10.79 1.97
CA GLY A 82 8.77 10.48 2.77
C GLY A 82 9.76 9.58 2.02
N ASP A 83 10.95 9.37 2.58
CA ASP A 83 11.91 8.42 1.99
C ASP A 83 11.51 6.95 2.29
N PRO A 84 12.02 5.97 1.52
CA PRO A 84 11.68 4.55 1.69
C PRO A 84 11.87 4.01 3.11
N HIS A 85 12.91 4.46 3.82
CA HIS A 85 13.19 3.99 5.17
C HIS A 85 12.22 4.61 6.18
N LYS A 86 11.86 5.88 6.02
CA LYS A 86 10.86 6.54 6.87
C LYS A 86 9.49 5.88 6.75
N VAL A 87 8.98 5.65 5.54
CA VAL A 87 7.68 5.00 5.34
C VAL A 87 7.69 3.58 5.89
N GLN A 88 8.76 2.82 5.69
CA GLN A 88 8.91 1.49 6.26
C GLN A 88 8.75 1.50 7.78
N GLN A 89 9.42 2.43 8.47
CA GLN A 89 9.30 2.54 9.92
C GLN A 89 7.90 2.95 10.38
N ASP A 90 7.27 3.92 9.70
CA ASP A 90 5.94 4.40 10.08
C ASP A 90 4.86 3.32 9.90
N VAL A 91 4.92 2.57 8.80
CA VAL A 91 4.02 1.44 8.53
C VAL A 91 4.25 0.36 9.57
N LYS A 92 5.51 -0.04 9.80
CA LYS A 92 5.88 -1.05 10.81
C LYS A 92 5.35 -0.69 12.20
N ASN A 93 5.51 0.57 12.60
CA ASN A 93 5.01 1.06 13.87
C ASN A 93 3.48 0.99 13.95
N THR A 94 2.78 1.28 12.85
CA THR A 94 1.32 1.24 12.78
C THR A 94 0.79 -0.19 12.86
N VAL A 95 1.31 -1.10 12.05
CA VAL A 95 0.87 -2.52 12.06
C VAL A 95 1.19 -3.19 13.40
N LYS A 96 2.36 -2.91 14.01
CA LYS A 96 2.68 -3.45 15.34
C LYS A 96 1.79 -2.90 16.45
N ARG A 97 1.42 -1.61 16.41
CA ARG A 97 0.44 -1.06 17.35
C ARG A 97 -0.94 -1.69 17.17
N SER A 98 -1.35 -1.94 15.93
CA SER A 98 -2.61 -2.61 15.63
C SER A 98 -2.62 -4.05 16.14
N ALA A 99 -1.57 -4.82 15.84
CA ALA A 99 -1.41 -6.19 16.32
C ALA A 99 -1.44 -6.27 17.85
N GLY A 100 -0.78 -5.32 18.54
CA GLY A 100 -0.83 -5.23 20.00
C GLY A 100 -2.23 -4.99 20.58
N LYS A 101 -3.14 -4.41 19.80
CA LYS A 101 -4.56 -4.23 20.15
C LYS A 101 -5.47 -5.36 19.63
N LYS A 102 -4.91 -6.36 18.93
CA LYS A 102 -5.68 -7.42 18.23
C LYS A 102 -6.68 -6.87 17.22
N THR A 103 -6.29 -5.81 16.52
CA THR A 103 -7.08 -5.17 15.46
C THR A 103 -6.36 -5.26 14.12
N ILE A 104 -7.08 -5.01 13.03
CA ILE A 104 -6.52 -4.87 11.68
C ILE A 104 -6.46 -3.39 11.28
N PRO A 105 -5.31 -2.86 10.85
CA PRO A 105 -5.24 -1.49 10.37
C PRO A 105 -5.71 -1.40 8.92
N VAL A 106 -6.39 -0.29 8.60
CA VAL A 106 -6.63 0.14 7.23
C VAL A 106 -5.56 1.16 6.89
N LEU A 107 -4.74 0.88 5.88
CA LEU A 107 -3.62 1.72 5.44
C LEU A 107 -3.97 2.29 4.06
N VAL A 108 -3.69 3.58 3.85
CA VAL A 108 -3.83 4.22 2.54
C VAL A 108 -2.46 4.53 2.00
N VAL A 109 -2.20 4.01 0.80
CA VAL A 109 -1.06 4.39 -0.02
C VAL A 109 -1.52 5.58 -0.87
N TYR A 110 -0.87 6.73 -0.74
CA TYR A 110 -1.26 7.93 -1.47
C TYR A 110 -0.04 8.76 -1.88
N ASN A 111 0.87 8.19 -2.66
CA ASN A 111 2.13 8.82 -3.05
C ASN A 111 2.42 8.70 -4.56
N ILE A 112 1.42 8.39 -5.38
CA ILE A 112 1.58 8.29 -6.84
C ILE A 112 2.14 9.59 -7.43
N PRO A 113 3.03 9.53 -8.44
CA PRO A 113 3.41 10.71 -9.22
C PRO A 113 2.19 11.44 -9.78
N PHE A 114 2.32 12.76 -9.96
CA PHE A 114 1.23 13.62 -10.43
C PHE A 114 -0.06 13.51 -9.61
N ARG A 115 0.06 13.24 -8.29
CA ARG A 115 -1.07 13.07 -7.39
C ARG A 115 -2.06 14.23 -7.52
N ASP A 116 -3.33 13.88 -7.69
CA ASP A 116 -4.45 14.82 -7.77
C ASP A 116 -4.28 15.89 -8.86
N CYS A 117 -3.48 15.60 -9.90
CA CYS A 117 -3.17 16.56 -10.96
C CYS A 117 -2.70 17.93 -10.43
N ALA A 118 -1.93 17.92 -9.34
CA ALA A 118 -1.45 19.12 -8.64
C ALA A 118 -2.56 20.05 -8.09
N GLN A 119 -3.76 19.54 -7.78
CA GLN A 119 -4.83 20.27 -7.12
C GLN A 119 -4.62 20.38 -5.59
N PHE A 120 -5.70 20.47 -4.80
CA PHE A 120 -5.63 20.73 -3.35
C PHE A 120 -4.83 19.68 -2.56
N SER A 121 -4.71 18.45 -3.06
CA SER A 121 -3.91 17.39 -2.45
C SER A 121 -2.63 17.05 -3.22
N ALA A 122 -2.10 18.01 -4.00
CA ALA A 122 -0.83 17.91 -4.72
C ALA A 122 0.31 17.30 -3.87
N GLY A 123 1.23 16.63 -4.56
CA GLY A 123 2.38 15.95 -3.97
C GLY A 123 2.66 14.64 -4.70
N GLY A 124 3.08 13.62 -3.96
CA GLY A 124 3.47 12.35 -4.53
C GLY A 124 4.97 12.26 -4.82
N ALA A 125 5.40 11.08 -5.22
CA ALA A 125 6.74 10.85 -5.73
C ALA A 125 7.00 11.69 -6.99
N THR A 126 8.25 12.07 -7.22
CA THR A 126 8.65 12.86 -8.40
C THR A 126 8.93 11.98 -9.62
N THR A 127 9.14 10.68 -9.41
CA THR A 127 9.40 9.71 -10.47
C THR A 127 8.80 8.34 -10.14
N VAL A 128 8.55 7.54 -11.17
CA VAL A 128 8.14 6.12 -11.02
C VAL A 128 9.14 5.33 -10.17
N GLN A 129 10.44 5.59 -10.29
CA GLN A 129 11.45 4.87 -9.52
C GLN A 129 11.38 5.24 -8.03
N GLU A 130 11.21 6.53 -7.72
CA GLU A 130 11.03 6.97 -6.33
C GLU A 130 9.77 6.37 -5.72
N TYR A 131 8.66 6.31 -6.48
CA TYR A 131 7.44 5.64 -6.04
C TYR A 131 7.68 4.14 -5.77
N LYS A 132 8.40 3.45 -6.65
CA LYS A 132 8.74 2.02 -6.49
C LYS A 132 9.59 1.78 -5.24
N ASP A 133 10.62 2.57 -5.02
CA ASP A 133 11.46 2.46 -3.83
C ASP A 133 10.64 2.73 -2.56
N TRP A 134 9.74 3.71 -2.61
CA TRP A 134 8.87 4.05 -1.49
C TRP A 134 7.82 2.97 -1.20
N ILE A 135 7.14 2.40 -2.21
CA ILE A 135 6.14 1.35 -2.02
C ILE A 135 6.78 0.04 -1.57
N ASP A 136 8.02 -0.25 -1.98
CA ASP A 136 8.81 -1.36 -1.44
C ASP A 136 9.08 -1.16 0.06
N GLY A 137 9.43 0.06 0.47
CA GLY A 137 9.55 0.43 1.87
C GLY A 137 8.24 0.25 2.64
N PHE A 138 7.12 0.70 2.08
CA PHE A 138 5.78 0.54 2.65
C PHE A 138 5.45 -0.96 2.86
N ALA A 139 5.62 -1.78 1.82
CA ALA A 139 5.37 -3.22 1.87
C ALA A 139 6.29 -3.93 2.90
N ALA A 140 7.58 -3.58 2.94
CA ALA A 140 8.52 -4.09 3.93
C ALA A 140 8.15 -3.66 5.37
N GLY A 141 7.43 -2.54 5.53
CA GLY A 141 6.89 -2.09 6.80
C GLY A 141 5.72 -2.94 7.30
N ILE A 142 4.87 -3.44 6.38
CA ILE A 142 3.80 -4.38 6.72
C ILE A 142 4.40 -5.72 7.15
N GLY A 143 5.34 -6.26 6.36
CA GLY A 143 5.92 -7.57 6.59
C GLY A 143 4.83 -8.66 6.58
N ASP A 144 4.84 -9.52 7.60
CA ASP A 144 3.90 -10.65 7.73
C ASP A 144 2.64 -10.30 8.54
N GLU A 145 2.42 -9.03 8.89
CA GLU A 145 1.24 -8.59 9.66
C GLU A 145 0.02 -8.43 8.75
N ALA A 146 -1.16 -8.71 9.29
CA ALA A 146 -2.42 -8.50 8.56
C ALA A 146 -2.75 -6.99 8.47
N ALA A 147 -3.11 -6.53 7.27
CA ALA A 147 -3.52 -5.16 6.99
C ALA A 147 -4.50 -5.12 5.81
N VAL A 148 -5.40 -4.13 5.82
CA VAL A 148 -6.17 -3.74 4.64
C VAL A 148 -5.47 -2.58 3.99
N VAL A 149 -5.24 -2.63 2.68
CA VAL A 149 -4.54 -1.57 1.93
C VAL A 149 -5.47 -0.99 0.88
N ILE A 150 -5.67 0.33 0.94
CA ILE A 150 -6.30 1.11 -0.12
C ILE A 150 -5.16 1.73 -0.94
N LEU A 151 -5.05 1.30 -2.19
CA LEU A 151 -3.96 1.69 -3.08
C LEU A 151 -4.37 2.88 -3.94
N GLU A 152 -3.69 4.01 -3.74
CA GLU A 152 -3.76 5.22 -4.57
C GLU A 152 -5.19 5.68 -4.89
N PRO A 153 -5.91 6.22 -3.88
CA PRO A 153 -7.16 6.95 -4.12
C PRO A 153 -7.01 7.92 -5.30
N ASP A 154 -8.06 7.99 -6.13
CA ASP A 154 -8.12 8.80 -7.35
C ASP A 154 -7.08 8.46 -8.43
N GLY A 155 -6.17 7.51 -8.20
CA GLY A 155 -5.18 7.08 -9.18
C GLY A 155 -5.85 6.68 -10.50
N LEU A 156 -6.80 5.76 -10.51
CA LEU A 156 -7.45 5.39 -11.78
C LEU A 156 -8.49 6.42 -12.27
N GLY A 157 -8.93 7.33 -11.40
CA GLY A 157 -9.94 8.36 -11.72
C GLY A 157 -9.37 9.64 -12.32
N ILE A 158 -8.11 9.97 -12.00
CA ILE A 158 -7.42 11.19 -12.43
C ILE A 158 -6.08 10.78 -13.08
N ILE A 159 -6.15 10.33 -14.33
CA ILE A 159 -4.97 10.00 -15.13
C ILE A 159 -4.63 11.20 -16.03
N PRO A 160 -3.40 11.72 -16.01
CA PRO A 160 -2.99 12.80 -16.91
C PRO A 160 -3.20 12.45 -18.39
N TRP A 161 -3.77 13.37 -19.16
CA TRP A 161 -4.14 13.21 -20.58
C TRP A 161 -4.87 11.91 -20.88
N TYR A 162 -5.72 11.48 -19.96
CA TYR A 162 -6.57 10.33 -20.19
C TYR A 162 -7.65 10.63 -21.23
N LYS A 163 -7.79 9.72 -22.21
CA LYS A 163 -8.92 9.72 -23.14
C LYS A 163 -9.98 8.78 -22.61
N GLN A 164 -11.22 9.27 -22.52
CA GLN A 164 -12.35 8.45 -22.10
C GLN A 164 -12.44 7.15 -22.91
N PHE A 165 -12.72 6.02 -22.23
CA PHE A 165 -12.80 4.69 -22.84
C PHE A 165 -13.76 4.67 -24.04
N ARG A 166 -13.24 4.25 -25.19
CA ARG A 166 -13.96 4.11 -26.48
C ARG A 166 -14.92 2.90 -26.46
N GLY A 167 -16.21 3.17 -26.63
CA GLY A 167 -17.24 2.14 -26.84
C GLY A 167 -18.56 2.63 -27.46
N LEU A 168 -18.79 3.95 -27.52
CA LEU A 168 -19.91 4.53 -28.27
C LEU A 168 -19.38 5.07 -29.60
N GLY A 169 -19.85 4.46 -30.69
CA GLY A 169 -19.33 4.69 -32.03
C GLY A 169 -19.76 6.03 -32.62
N SER A 170 -19.03 7.11 -32.31
CA SER A 170 -18.84 8.25 -33.22
C SER A 170 -17.83 9.31 -32.79
N GLU A 171 -17.25 9.31 -31.58
CA GLU A 171 -16.49 10.50 -31.12
C GLU A 171 -15.12 10.15 -30.54
N ALA A 172 -14.08 10.76 -31.11
CA ALA A 172 -12.79 10.88 -30.44
C ALA A 172 -13.01 11.79 -29.23
N GLY A 173 -13.19 11.21 -28.04
CA GLY A 173 -13.38 11.99 -26.82
C GLY A 173 -12.19 12.91 -26.57
N ASP A 174 -12.48 14.15 -26.21
CA ASP A 174 -11.49 15.12 -25.73
C ASP A 174 -10.75 14.56 -24.51
N TYR A 175 -9.57 15.12 -24.22
CA TYR A 175 -8.84 14.79 -23.00
C TYR A 175 -9.66 15.19 -21.77
N GLU A 176 -9.59 14.37 -20.73
CA GLU A 176 -10.01 14.76 -19.39
C GLU A 176 -9.25 16.02 -18.91
N TRP A 177 -9.80 16.70 -17.91
CA TRP A 177 -9.31 18.00 -17.44
C TRP A 177 -7.85 17.97 -16.91
N CYS A 178 -7.33 16.80 -16.53
CA CYS A 178 -5.99 16.67 -15.98
C CYS A 178 -4.94 16.72 -17.09
N GLN A 179 -4.39 17.91 -17.32
CA GLN A 179 -3.39 18.20 -18.35
C GLN A 179 -2.32 19.15 -17.79
N PRO A 180 -1.45 18.68 -16.87
CA PRO A 180 -0.44 19.53 -16.21
C PRO A 180 0.58 20.07 -17.21
N ASP A 181 0.83 21.38 -17.24
CA ASP A 181 1.69 22.00 -18.28
C ASP A 181 3.14 21.46 -18.29
N GLU A 182 3.62 20.91 -17.17
CA GLU A 182 5.00 20.43 -17.01
C GLU A 182 5.26 18.99 -17.49
N ALA A 183 4.22 18.20 -17.78
CA ALA A 183 4.37 16.81 -18.19
C ALA A 183 4.12 16.60 -19.68
N ASP A 184 4.74 15.57 -20.27
CA ASP A 184 4.60 15.26 -21.69
C ASP A 184 3.34 14.43 -21.92
N GLU A 185 2.40 14.94 -22.74
CA GLU A 185 1.16 14.25 -23.13
C GLU A 185 1.39 12.79 -23.55
N ALA A 186 2.49 12.48 -24.22
CA ALA A 186 2.78 11.16 -24.74
C ALA A 186 3.30 10.17 -23.69
N THR A 187 3.84 10.64 -22.56
CA THR A 187 4.48 9.79 -21.55
C THR A 187 3.90 9.93 -20.14
N ALA A 188 3.13 11.00 -19.85
CA ALA A 188 2.65 11.31 -18.51
C ALA A 188 1.79 10.22 -17.86
N ALA A 189 1.06 9.43 -18.66
CA ALA A 189 0.29 8.30 -18.16
C ALA A 189 1.19 7.12 -17.74
N ASP A 190 2.32 6.91 -18.43
CA ASP A 190 3.29 5.84 -18.16
C ASP A 190 4.33 6.24 -17.09
N GLU A 191 4.59 7.54 -16.94
CA GLU A 191 5.49 8.13 -15.95
C GLU A 191 4.84 8.29 -14.57
N ARG A 192 3.68 7.65 -14.38
CA ARG A 192 2.89 7.66 -13.17
C ARG A 192 2.95 6.31 -12.45
#